data_AF-X0WIU5-F1
#
_entry.id   AF-X0WIU5-F1
#
_cell.length_a   1.000
_cell.length_b   1.000
_cell.length_c   1.000
_cell.angle_alpha   90.00
_cell.angle_beta   90.00
_cell.angle_gamma   90.00
#
_symmetry.space_group_name_H-M   'P 1'
#
loop_
_entity.id
_entity.type
_entity.pdbx_description
1 polymer ?
#
loop_
_entity_poly.entity_id
_entity_poly.type
_entity_poly.pdbx_seq_one_letter_code
_entity_poly.pdbx_strand_id
1 'polypeptide(L)'
;MKVLHLPVNIASQISVTVRALRDIGVDARGLVLKNATTQDGSCIECYSKLSRRKYPIRGRIQRVKWQRAVLKAIRWADVVHWYYGRGVLPRDFGLKYAAFLNKARIVEFWGSDIRIPEMASTDNPYAARMYQLYPRIANG
;
A
#
# COMPACT_ATOMS: atom_id res chain seq x y z
N MET A 1 -11.83 14.72 -8.26
CA MET A 1 -11.93 13.43 -7.53
C MET A 1 -10.76 13.30 -6.58
N LYS A 2 -11.00 12.86 -5.34
CA LYS A 2 -9.98 12.68 -4.31
C LYS A 2 -9.65 11.21 -4.10
N VAL A 3 -8.39 10.83 -4.32
CA VAL A 3 -7.94 9.43 -4.23
C VAL A 3 -6.90 9.30 -3.14
N LEU A 4 -7.12 8.37 -2.21
CA LEU A 4 -6.19 8.05 -1.14
C LEU A 4 -5.56 6.68 -1.36
N HIS A 5 -4.24 6.63 -1.36
CA HIS A 5 -3.43 5.43 -1.49
C HIS A 5 -2.82 5.01 -0.14
N LEU A 6 -3.03 3.75 0.26
CA LEU A 6 -2.62 3.16 1.55
C LEU A 6 -2.19 1.69 1.35
N PRO A 7 -1.48 1.02 2.28
CA PRO A 7 -0.67 1.53 3.39
C PRO A 7 0.82 1.62 3.08
N VAL A 8 1.29 0.96 2.01
CA VAL A 8 2.69 0.56 1.84
C VAL A 8 3.19 0.92 0.45
N ASN A 9 4.31 1.64 0.39
CA ASN A 9 4.91 2.09 -0.86
C ASN A 9 5.79 1.00 -1.52
N ILE A 10 5.23 -0.19 -1.76
CA ILE A 10 5.99 -1.30 -2.35
C ILE A 10 6.55 -0.85 -3.71
N ALA A 11 7.86 -1.06 -3.93
CA ALA A 11 8.57 -0.66 -5.14
C ALA A 11 8.30 0.79 -5.60
N SER A 12 8.07 1.73 -4.66
CA SER A 12 7.75 3.13 -4.95
C SER A 12 6.41 3.37 -5.68
N GLN A 13 5.59 2.34 -5.84
CA GLN A 13 4.38 2.38 -6.67
C GLN A 13 3.40 3.45 -6.20
N ILE A 14 3.15 3.58 -4.89
CA ILE A 14 2.25 4.63 -4.39
C ILE A 14 2.76 6.01 -4.78
N SER A 15 4.05 6.29 -4.62
CA SER A 15 4.62 7.60 -4.96
C SER A 15 4.48 7.89 -6.45
N VAL A 16 4.80 6.92 -7.30
CA VAL A 16 4.69 7.04 -8.76
C VAL A 16 3.24 7.22 -9.21
N THR A 17 2.30 6.41 -8.69
CA THR A 17 0.88 6.51 -9.03
C THR A 17 0.30 7.84 -8.58
N VAL A 18 0.61 8.30 -7.36
CA VAL A 18 0.13 9.59 -6.86
C VAL A 18 0.62 10.74 -7.73
N ARG A 19 1.90 10.70 -8.15
CA ARG A 19 2.45 11.68 -9.10
C ARG A 19 1.68 11.67 -10.42
N ALA A 20 1.57 10.50 -11.05
CA ALA A 20 0.90 10.35 -12.35
C ALA A 20 -0.57 10.80 -12.30
N LEU A 21 -1.28 10.48 -11.21
CA LEU A 21 -2.66 10.93 -11.01
C LEU A 21 -2.75 12.46 -10.87
N ARG A 22 -1.82 13.08 -10.15
CA ARG A 22 -1.77 14.55 -10.05
C ARG A 22 -1.48 15.20 -11.40
N ASP A 23 -0.60 14.60 -12.20
CA ASP A 23 -0.24 15.11 -13.53
C ASP A 23 -1.45 15.15 -14.48
N ILE A 24 -2.43 14.25 -14.30
CA ILE A 24 -3.71 14.26 -15.03
C ILE A 24 -4.84 15.01 -14.32
N GLY A 25 -4.52 15.79 -13.28
CA GLY A 25 -5.48 16.65 -12.56
C GLY A 25 -6.31 15.97 -11.45
N VAL A 26 -5.95 14.74 -11.05
CA VAL A 26 -6.60 14.05 -9.92
C VAL A 26 -5.96 14.49 -8.60
N ASP A 27 -6.80 14.82 -7.60
CA ASP A 27 -6.34 15.15 -6.25
C ASP A 27 -5.98 13.87 -5.49
N ALA A 28 -4.77 13.36 -5.73
CA ALA A 28 -4.28 12.12 -5.15
C ALA A 28 -3.37 12.37 -3.93
N ARG A 29 -3.49 11.52 -2.90
CA ARG A 29 -2.59 11.50 -1.74
C ARG A 29 -2.17 10.07 -1.43
N GLY A 30 -0.89 9.89 -1.12
CA GLY A 30 -0.36 8.64 -0.59
C GLY A 30 0.02 8.81 0.87
N LEU A 31 -0.43 7.90 1.73
CA LEU A 31 -0.15 7.93 3.16
C LEU A 31 0.45 6.59 3.59
N VAL A 32 1.72 6.62 4.02
CA VAL A 32 2.53 5.41 4.17
C VAL A 32 3.13 5.32 5.56
N LEU A 33 3.04 4.15 6.16
CA LEU A 33 3.71 3.86 7.43
C LEU A 33 5.06 3.19 7.15
N LYS A 34 6.15 3.91 7.41
CA LYS A 34 7.54 3.51 7.17
C LYS A 34 7.83 3.26 5.68
N ASN A 35 8.40 4.26 5.03
CA ASN A 35 9.01 4.13 3.70
C ASN A 35 10.43 3.58 3.83
N ALA A 36 10.84 2.66 2.96
CA ALA A 36 12.22 2.19 2.90
C ALA A 36 13.13 3.27 2.27
N THR A 37 14.43 3.26 2.59
CA THR A 37 15.39 4.21 2.00
C THR A 37 15.60 4.01 0.50
N THR A 38 15.31 2.82 0.00
CA THR A 38 15.38 2.46 -1.43
C THR A 38 14.10 2.84 -2.20
N GLN A 39 13.09 3.37 -1.52
CA GLN A 39 11.80 3.72 -2.12
C GLN A 39 11.67 5.24 -2.27
N ASP A 40 11.14 5.69 -3.40
CA ASP A 40 10.83 7.10 -3.61
C ASP A 40 9.69 7.54 -2.69
N GLY A 41 9.95 8.60 -1.92
CA GLY A 41 9.01 9.18 -0.98
C GLY A 41 8.49 10.56 -1.38
N SER A 42 8.87 11.11 -2.55
CA SER A 42 8.68 12.53 -2.86
C SER A 42 7.21 12.95 -2.94
N CYS A 43 6.32 12.04 -3.35
CA CYS A 43 4.90 12.35 -3.56
C CYS A 43 3.99 11.81 -2.44
N ILE A 44 4.56 11.29 -1.35
CA ILE A 44 3.80 10.61 -0.28
C ILE A 44 4.09 11.18 1.12
N GLU A 45 3.07 11.12 1.97
CA GLU A 45 3.19 11.45 3.38
C GLU A 45 3.70 10.23 4.16
N CYS A 46 4.94 10.29 4.62
CA CYS A 46 5.60 9.20 5.33
C CYS A 46 5.53 9.39 6.85
N TYR A 47 5.04 8.39 7.56
CA TYR A 47 5.03 8.35 9.02
C TYR A 47 6.05 7.32 9.53
N SER A 48 6.80 7.69 10.56
CA SER A 48 7.72 6.76 11.24
C SER A 48 6.96 5.83 12.18
N LYS A 49 7.42 4.58 12.30
CA LYS A 49 6.94 3.64 13.31
C LYS A 49 8.01 3.42 14.37
N LEU A 50 7.84 4.03 15.55
CA LEU A 50 8.69 3.75 16.71
C LEU A 50 8.24 2.49 17.47
N SER A 51 9.22 1.75 17.99
CA SER A 51 8.98 0.63 18.91
C SER A 51 8.42 1.15 20.24
N ARG A 52 7.23 0.68 20.62
CA ARG A 52 6.61 0.99 21.92
C ARG A 52 7.32 0.32 23.10
N ARG A 53 8.08 -0.76 22.86
CA ARG A 53 8.87 -1.43 23.90
C ARG A 53 10.10 -0.60 24.28
N LYS A 54 10.77 -0.01 23.28
CA LYS A 54 11.95 0.85 23.49
C LYS A 54 11.58 2.28 23.85
N TYR A 55 10.49 2.81 23.27
CA TYR A 55 10.02 4.19 23.47
C TYR A 55 8.52 4.21 23.74
N PRO A 56 8.06 3.94 24.99
CA PRO A 56 6.63 3.76 25.28
C PRO A 56 5.80 5.01 25.03
N ILE A 57 6.28 6.18 25.45
CA ILE A 57 5.56 7.46 25.30
C ILE A 57 5.59 7.90 23.83
N ARG A 58 6.79 8.06 23.25
CA ARG A 58 6.94 8.51 21.85
C ARG A 58 6.26 7.56 20.86
N GLY A 59 6.33 6.25 21.11
CA GLY A 59 5.65 5.24 20.30
C GLY A 59 4.12 5.32 20.40
N ARG A 60 3.55 5.64 21.57
CA ARG A 60 2.11 5.92 21.69
C ARG A 60 1.71 7.18 20.94
N ILE A 61 2.47 8.27 21.10
CA ILE A 61 2.18 9.55 20.42
C ILE A 61 2.20 9.35 18.90
N GLN A 62 3.23 8.69 18.35
CA GLN A 62 3.30 8.42 16.91
C GLN A 62 2.14 7.55 16.42
N ARG A 63 1.73 6.56 17.21
CA ARG A 63 0.55 5.75 16.88
C ARG A 63 -0.70 6.61 16.80
N VAL A 64 -0.95 7.47 17.78
CA VAL A 64 -2.13 8.36 17.77
C VAL A 64 -2.07 9.32 16.59
N LYS A 65 -0.88 9.90 16.29
CA LYS A 65 -0.68 10.76 15.12
C LYS A 65 -1.01 10.02 13.82
N TRP A 66 -0.48 8.81 13.65
CA TRP A 66 -0.78 7.95 12.50
C TRP A 66 -2.28 7.66 12.38
N GLN A 67 -2.91 7.22 13.46
CA GLN A 67 -4.33 6.89 13.47
C GLN A 67 -5.19 8.10 13.07
N ARG A 68 -4.90 9.28 13.63
CA ARG A 68 -5.60 10.52 13.27
C ARG A 68 -5.38 10.92 11.82
N ALA A 69 -4.14 10.81 11.32
CA ALA A 69 -3.81 11.11 9.94
C ALA A 69 -4.59 10.23 8.97
N VAL A 70 -4.62 8.92 9.22
CA VAL A 70 -5.38 7.95 8.42
C VAL A 70 -6.86 8.27 8.42
N LEU A 71 -7.48 8.46 9.59
CA LEU A 71 -8.92 8.72 9.67
C LEU A 71 -9.29 10.02 8.97
N LYS A 72 -8.47 11.07 9.12
CA LYS A 72 -8.65 12.35 8.43
C LYS A 72 -8.51 12.18 6.92
N ALA A 73 -7.54 11.39 6.45
CA ALA A 73 -7.34 11.13 5.04
C ALA A 73 -8.49 10.32 4.43
N ILE A 74 -8.97 9.27 5.11
CA ILE A 74 -10.12 8.47 4.66
C ILE A 74 -11.37 9.35 4.54
N ARG A 75 -11.59 10.26 5.50
CA ARG A 75 -12.74 11.18 5.46
C ARG A 75 -12.66 12.14 4.27
N TRP A 76 -11.45 12.60 3.94
CA TRP A 76 -11.18 13.51 2.84
C TRP A 76 -11.35 12.86 1.45
N ALA A 77 -11.02 11.57 1.32
CA ALA A 77 -11.03 10.88 0.04
C ALA A 77 -12.43 10.54 -0.46
N ASP A 78 -12.61 10.46 -1.78
CA ASP A 78 -13.79 9.88 -2.42
C ASP A 78 -13.56 8.37 -2.67
N VAL A 79 -12.34 8.04 -3.10
CA VAL A 79 -11.86 6.68 -3.35
C VAL A 79 -10.68 6.36 -2.44
N VAL A 80 -10.71 5.20 -1.79
CA VAL A 80 -9.59 4.67 -1.01
C VAL A 80 -9.05 3.43 -1.70
N HIS A 81 -7.81 3.53 -2.17
CA HIS A 81 -7.07 2.45 -2.80
C HIS A 81 -6.13 1.79 -1.78
N TRP A 82 -6.41 0.54 -1.46
CA TRP A 82 -5.69 -0.31 -0.52
C TRP A 82 -4.77 -1.26 -1.27
N TYR A 83 -3.48 -1.09 -1.10
CA TYR A 83 -2.48 -2.02 -1.58
C TYR A 83 -2.23 -3.13 -0.56
N TYR A 84 -1.86 -4.30 -1.07
CA TYR A 84 -1.46 -5.43 -0.24
C TYR A 84 -0.34 -5.03 0.74
N GLY A 85 -0.55 -5.36 2.02
CA GLY A 85 0.39 -5.02 3.09
C GLY A 85 -0.24 -5.21 4.46
N ARG A 86 0.52 -4.85 5.51
CA ARG A 86 -0.05 -4.86 6.88
C ARG A 86 -1.15 -3.81 6.99
N GLY A 87 -2.23 -4.15 7.70
CA GLY A 87 -3.35 -3.26 7.95
C GLY A 87 -2.93 -1.89 8.50
N VAL A 88 -3.52 -0.83 7.93
CA VAL A 88 -3.28 0.58 8.31
C VAL A 88 -3.68 0.83 9.78
N LEU A 89 -4.80 0.25 10.21
CA LEU A 89 -5.34 0.34 11.56
C LEU A 89 -5.60 -1.07 12.13
N PRO A 90 -5.65 -1.25 13.46
CA PRO A 90 -5.92 -2.54 14.06
C PRO A 90 -7.29 -3.11 13.65
N ARG A 91 -7.38 -4.44 13.49
CA ARG A 91 -8.63 -5.17 13.24
C ARG A 91 -9.43 -4.62 12.05
N ASP A 92 -8.72 -4.18 11.02
CA ASP A 92 -9.28 -3.65 9.77
C ASP A 92 -10.22 -2.45 9.96
N PHE A 93 -10.05 -1.71 11.07
CA PHE A 93 -10.91 -0.59 11.41
C PHE A 93 -10.92 0.48 10.31
N GLY A 94 -9.80 0.69 9.60
CA GLY A 94 -9.73 1.65 8.49
C GLY A 94 -10.66 1.27 7.34
N LEU A 95 -10.74 -0.01 7.00
CA LEU A 95 -11.63 -0.51 5.95
C LEU A 95 -13.10 -0.39 6.37
N LYS A 96 -13.40 -0.76 7.62
CA LYS A 96 -14.75 -0.61 8.22
C LYS A 96 -15.18 0.86 8.30
N TYR A 97 -14.26 1.76 8.62
CA TYR A 97 -14.52 3.20 8.67
C TYR A 97 -14.79 3.78 7.28
N ALA A 98 -14.02 3.38 6.27
CA ALA A 98 -14.30 3.74 4.88
C ALA A 98 -15.66 3.20 4.41
N ALA A 99 -16.02 1.98 4.83
CA ALA A 99 -17.34 1.39 4.58
C ALA A 99 -18.47 2.23 5.17
N PHE A 100 -18.36 2.57 6.45
CA PHE A 100 -19.33 3.39 7.17
C PHE A 100 -19.54 4.76 6.52
N LEU A 101 -18.47 5.34 5.96
CA LEU A 101 -18.52 6.62 5.23
C LEU A 101 -18.96 6.49 3.77
N ASN A 102 -19.39 5.29 3.33
CA ASN A 102 -19.76 4.99 1.94
C ASN A 102 -18.70 5.38 0.90
N LYS A 103 -17.42 5.24 1.26
CA LYS A 103 -16.31 5.52 0.33
C LYS A 103 -16.15 4.37 -0.66
N ALA A 104 -15.85 4.70 -1.91
CA ALA A 104 -15.39 3.72 -2.88
C ALA A 104 -14.07 3.12 -2.38
N ARG A 105 -13.95 1.78 -2.44
CA ARG A 105 -12.81 1.04 -1.89
C ARG A 105 -12.30 0.11 -2.97
N ILE A 106 -11.02 0.24 -3.30
CA ILE A 106 -10.31 -0.65 -4.23
C ILE A 106 -9.24 -1.36 -3.43
N VAL A 107 -9.09 -2.67 -3.65
CA VAL A 107 -8.01 -3.46 -3.06
C VAL A 107 -7.18 -4.02 -4.19
N GLU A 108 -5.91 -3.67 -4.24
CA GLU A 108 -4.96 -4.16 -5.23
C GLU A 108 -3.91 -5.05 -4.55
N PHE A 109 -3.79 -6.27 -5.08
CA PHE A 109 -2.81 -7.23 -4.60
C PHE A 109 -1.55 -7.14 -5.44
N TRP A 110 -0.39 -7.08 -4.78
CA TRP A 110 0.91 -7.00 -5.45
C TRP A 110 1.75 -8.23 -5.14
N GLY A 111 2.35 -8.80 -6.19
CA GLY A 111 3.33 -9.88 -6.08
C GLY A 111 2.78 -11.32 -6.11
N SER A 112 1.55 -11.52 -6.62
CA SER A 112 1.03 -12.86 -6.93
C SER A 112 1.42 -13.36 -8.32
N ASP A 113 1.79 -12.46 -9.25
CA ASP A 113 1.91 -12.84 -10.67
C ASP A 113 3.02 -13.86 -10.91
N ILE A 114 4.14 -13.76 -10.19
CA ILE A 114 5.23 -14.76 -10.18
C ILE A 114 4.86 -16.08 -9.48
N ARG A 115 3.61 -16.25 -9.02
CA ARG A 115 3.13 -17.46 -8.34
C ARG A 115 2.05 -18.18 -9.12
N ILE A 116 1.68 -17.66 -10.29
CA ILE A 116 0.79 -18.33 -11.23
C ILE A 116 1.65 -18.64 -12.46
N PRO A 117 2.26 -19.83 -12.53
CA PRO A 117 3.23 -20.18 -13.55
C PRO A 117 2.71 -19.96 -14.96
N GLU A 118 1.43 -20.22 -15.20
CA GLU A 118 0.77 -20.04 -16.48
C GLU A 118 0.79 -18.56 -16.89
N MET A 119 0.38 -17.66 -15.99
CA MET A 119 0.36 -16.22 -16.25
C MET A 119 1.79 -15.66 -16.37
N ALA A 120 2.68 -16.01 -15.44
CA ALA A 120 4.06 -15.56 -15.47
C ALA A 120 4.81 -15.99 -16.75
N SER A 121 4.52 -17.19 -17.25
CA SER A 121 5.17 -17.75 -18.45
C SER A 121 4.60 -17.21 -19.76
N THR A 122 3.39 -16.64 -19.75
CA THR A 122 2.77 -16.07 -20.95
C THR A 122 3.57 -14.86 -21.44
N ASP A 123 3.96 -13.97 -20.52
CA ASP A 123 4.54 -12.67 -20.88
C ASP A 123 6.06 -12.59 -20.62
N ASN A 124 6.67 -13.63 -20.03
CA ASN A 124 8.08 -13.60 -19.66
C ASN A 124 8.81 -14.93 -20.01
N PRO A 125 9.64 -14.96 -21.06
CA PRO A 125 10.36 -16.17 -21.48
C PRO A 125 11.37 -16.67 -20.43
N TYR A 126 11.87 -15.78 -19.57
CA TYR A 126 12.76 -16.19 -18.47
C TYR A 126 11.98 -16.90 -17.36
N ALA A 127 10.76 -16.46 -17.06
CA ALA A 127 9.87 -17.14 -16.12
C ALA A 127 9.46 -18.52 -16.66
N ALA A 128 9.09 -18.60 -17.94
CA ALA A 128 8.78 -19.86 -18.61
C ALA A 128 9.94 -20.87 -18.50
N ARG A 129 11.16 -20.42 -18.81
CA ARG A 129 12.37 -21.26 -18.68
C ARG A 129 12.63 -21.69 -17.24
N MET A 130 12.41 -20.81 -16.27
CA MET A 130 12.61 -21.12 -14.86
C MET A 130 11.67 -22.23 -14.39
N TYR A 131 10.37 -22.17 -14.71
CA TYR A 131 9.42 -23.23 -14.34
C TYR A 131 9.68 -24.55 -15.08
N GLN A 132 10.15 -24.50 -16.34
CA GLN A 132 10.58 -25.71 -17.06
C GLN A 132 11.77 -26.40 -16.39
N LEU A 133 12.78 -25.62 -15.98
CA LEU A 133 13.97 -26.15 -15.30
C LEU A 133 13.70 -26.59 -13.87
N TYR A 134 12.74 -25.96 -13.20
CA TYR A 134 12.42 -26.21 -11.80
C TYR A 134 10.90 -26.42 -11.56
N PRO A 135 10.31 -27.54 -12.03
CA PRO A 135 8.86 -27.77 -11.97
C PRO A 135 8.28 -27.78 -10.55
N ARG A 136 9.10 -28.05 -9.53
CA ARG A 136 8.69 -28.05 -8.12
C ARG A 136 8.31 -26.67 -7.60
N ILE A 137 8.78 -25.60 -8.22
CA ILE A 137 8.49 -24.20 -7.83
C ILE A 137 7.09 -23.79 -8.29
N ALA A 138 6.55 -24.44 -9.31
CA ALA A 138 5.23 -24.15 -9.88
C ALA A 138 4.05 -24.56 -8.96
N ASN A 139 4.27 -25.52 -8.05
CA ASN A 139 3.20 -26.16 -7.25
C ASN A 139 3.19 -25.72 -5.77
N GLY A 140 3.74 -24.54 -5.46
CA GLY A 140 3.93 -24.04 -4.09
C GLY A 140 2.71 -23.37 -3.46
#